data_AF-A0A6G0IT32-F1
#
_entry.id   AF-A0A6G0IT32-F1
#
_cell.length_a   1.000
_cell.length_b   1.000
_cell.length_c   1.000
_cell.angle_alpha   90.00
_cell.angle_beta   90.00
_cell.angle_gamma   90.00
#
_symmetry.space_group_name_H-M   'P 1'
#
loop_
_entity.id
_entity.type
_entity.pdbx_description
1 polymer ?
#
loop_
_entity_poly.entity_id
_entity_poly.type
_entity_poly.pdbx_seq_one_letter_code
_entity_poly.pdbx_strand_id
1 'polypeptide(L)'
;MMSAAQSPTTLESKLEALQCHFTWDLDWSRSKLFCLRDNIEDIGTEEGNSWLGHIYNLQGFIQYKLGFTEDAQSLFNKAAEAFSQTRGAAEGPWLVVNYGNLAWLHHHLGDQAESQAYLSKVDALMEKYPSPSQDELHPEIYAEKAWTLMKFSTDKRLLAADYFQRAIRMQPDMVEWNTSYVIGLVRSFKHSKEELGADVFEKMRIAKEQDPENLYLAVVYLQQRAKRGERVEDEARYPERF
;
A
#
# COMPACT_ATOMS: atom_id res chain seq x y z
N MET A 1 8.43 32.83 32.78
CA MET A 1 7.53 31.87 32.11
C MET A 1 6.88 32.58 30.95
N MET A 2 7.38 32.38 29.73
CA MET A 2 6.66 32.79 28.52
C MET A 2 5.95 31.55 28.01
N SER A 3 4.63 31.53 28.16
CA SER A 3 3.78 30.54 27.50
C SER A 3 3.82 30.86 26.01
N ALA A 4 4.39 29.94 25.22
CA ALA A 4 4.28 30.00 23.77
C ALA A 4 2.82 29.71 23.42
N ALA A 5 2.08 30.74 23.02
CA ALA A 5 0.75 30.56 22.45
C ALA A 5 0.90 29.74 21.16
N GLN A 6 0.43 28.48 21.20
CA GLN A 6 0.24 27.70 19.98
C GLN A 6 -0.80 28.44 19.12
N SER A 7 -0.41 28.84 17.93
CA SER A 7 -1.34 29.32 16.91
C SER A 7 -2.47 28.28 16.73
N PRO A 8 -3.74 28.68 16.56
CA PRO A 8 -4.82 27.72 16.36
C PRO A 8 -4.51 26.85 15.15
N THR A 9 -4.49 25.53 15.34
CA THR A 9 -4.27 24.55 14.27
C THR A 9 -5.42 24.67 13.26
N THR A 10 -5.10 25.06 12.03
CA THR A 10 -6.08 25.18 10.95
C THR A 10 -6.51 23.78 10.48
N LEU A 11 -7.69 23.67 9.86
CA LEU A 11 -8.14 22.42 9.24
C LEU A 11 -7.10 21.87 8.25
N GLU A 12 -6.53 22.76 7.44
CA GLU A 12 -5.47 22.43 6.47
C GLU A 12 -4.23 21.84 7.14
N SER A 13 -3.74 22.44 8.24
CA SER A 13 -2.58 21.90 8.97
C SER A 13 -2.83 20.50 9.55
N LYS A 14 -4.08 20.19 9.93
CA LYS A 14 -4.45 18.83 10.38
C LYS A 14 -4.47 17.85 9.21
N LEU A 15 -5.00 18.27 8.06
CA LEU A 15 -5.02 17.46 6.84
C LEU A 15 -3.62 17.15 6.31
N GLU A 16 -2.71 18.12 6.36
CA GLU A 16 -1.29 17.95 5.98
C GLU A 16 -0.54 16.96 6.89
N ALA A 17 -0.96 16.82 8.14
CA ALA A 17 -0.37 15.88 9.09
C ALA A 17 -0.82 14.42 8.89
N LEU A 18 -1.92 14.19 8.15
CA LEU A 18 -2.43 12.84 7.89
C LEU A 18 -1.42 11.98 7.14
N GLN A 19 -1.47 10.67 7.37
CA GLN A 19 -0.74 9.70 6.54
C GLN A 19 -1.71 9.09 5.52
N CYS A 20 -1.76 9.67 4.32
CA CYS A 20 -2.58 9.16 3.23
C CYS A 20 -1.98 9.53 1.86
N HIS A 21 -2.63 9.12 0.76
CA HIS A 21 -2.07 9.32 -0.59
C HIS A 21 -1.86 10.79 -0.95
N PHE A 22 -2.66 11.69 -0.36
CA PHE A 22 -2.54 13.14 -0.57
C PHE A 22 -1.30 13.76 0.06
N THR A 23 -0.69 13.12 1.07
CA THR A 23 0.45 13.64 1.84
C THR A 23 1.74 12.85 1.64
N TRP A 24 1.72 11.77 0.85
CA TRP A 24 2.88 10.90 0.64
C TRP A 24 3.86 11.34 -0.46
N ASP A 25 3.65 12.52 -1.05
CA ASP A 25 4.53 13.10 -2.07
C ASP A 25 4.89 12.09 -3.19
N LEU A 26 3.86 11.50 -3.80
CA LEU A 26 4.06 10.61 -4.95
C LEU A 26 4.17 11.46 -6.23
N ASP A 27 4.78 10.90 -7.27
CA ASP A 27 4.92 11.61 -8.54
C ASP A 27 3.60 11.56 -9.32
N TRP A 28 3.00 12.73 -9.53
CA TRP A 28 1.66 12.88 -10.11
C TRP A 28 1.66 13.29 -11.58
N SER A 29 2.76 13.11 -12.32
CA SER A 29 2.74 13.46 -13.74
C SER A 29 1.59 12.74 -14.44
N ARG A 30 0.81 13.47 -15.25
CA ARG A 30 -0.45 12.94 -15.82
C ARG A 30 -0.23 11.66 -16.63
N SER A 31 0.92 11.54 -17.32
CA SER A 31 1.30 10.32 -18.04
C SER A 31 1.56 9.15 -17.10
N LYS A 32 2.25 9.37 -15.97
CA LYS A 32 2.48 8.33 -14.95
C LYS A 32 1.17 7.87 -14.31
N LEU A 33 0.24 8.79 -14.04
CA LEU A 33 -1.08 8.45 -13.50
C LEU A 33 -1.89 7.55 -14.44
N PHE A 34 -1.89 7.83 -15.74
CA PHE A 34 -2.56 6.95 -16.72
C PHE A 34 -1.91 5.56 -16.78
N CYS A 35 -0.58 5.48 -16.87
CA CYS A 35 0.10 4.19 -16.83
C CYS A 35 -0.18 3.42 -15.53
N LEU A 36 -0.24 4.13 -14.39
CA LEU A 36 -0.49 3.51 -13.09
C LEU A 36 -1.93 3.01 -12.98
N ARG A 37 -2.91 3.77 -13.46
CA ARG A 37 -4.31 3.34 -13.54
C ARG A 37 -4.43 2.03 -14.29
N ASP A 38 -3.90 1.98 -15.51
CA ASP A 38 -4.00 0.79 -16.37
C ASP A 38 -3.29 -0.43 -15.71
N ASN A 39 -2.11 -0.21 -15.10
CA ASN A 39 -1.39 -1.27 -14.38
C ASN A 39 -2.09 -1.78 -13.11
N ILE A 40 -2.90 -0.95 -12.44
CA ILE A 40 -3.61 -1.32 -11.21
C ILE A 40 -4.96 -1.97 -11.53
N GLU A 41 -5.63 -1.56 -12.61
CA GLU A 41 -6.83 -2.26 -13.10
C GLU A 41 -6.55 -3.75 -13.38
N ASP A 42 -5.34 -4.07 -13.83
CA ASP A 42 -4.88 -5.44 -14.05
C ASP A 42 -4.53 -6.21 -12.75
N ILE A 43 -4.44 -5.53 -11.59
CA ILE A 43 -4.20 -6.19 -10.29
C ILE A 43 -5.55 -6.64 -9.76
N GLY A 44 -5.86 -7.91 -10.02
CA GLY A 44 -7.13 -8.59 -9.75
C GLY A 44 -8.01 -7.96 -8.67
N THR A 45 -9.21 -7.56 -9.09
CA THR A 45 -10.30 -7.06 -8.23
C THR A 45 -11.11 -8.20 -7.62
N GLU A 46 -10.50 -9.38 -7.51
CA GLU A 46 -11.17 -10.60 -7.07
C GLU A 46 -11.36 -10.60 -5.55
N GLU A 47 -12.50 -11.14 -5.12
CA GLU A 47 -12.84 -11.33 -3.72
C GLU A 47 -11.82 -12.29 -3.08
N GLY A 48 -11.14 -11.85 -2.01
CA GLY A 48 -10.04 -12.58 -1.37
C GLY A 48 -8.64 -11.98 -1.59
N ASN A 49 -8.48 -10.98 -2.47
CA ASN A 49 -7.23 -10.24 -2.56
C ASN A 49 -7.00 -9.41 -1.27
N SER A 50 -5.95 -9.77 -0.51
CA SER A 50 -5.61 -9.10 0.77
C SER A 50 -5.28 -7.61 0.62
N TRP A 51 -4.94 -7.16 -0.59
CA TRP A 51 -4.65 -5.77 -0.91
C TRP A 51 -5.84 -5.01 -1.51
N LEU A 52 -7.02 -5.60 -1.65
CA LEU A 52 -8.16 -5.03 -2.37
C LEU A 52 -8.57 -3.63 -1.87
N GLY A 53 -8.67 -3.43 -0.55
CA GLY A 53 -8.96 -2.11 0.03
C GLY A 53 -7.90 -1.05 -0.34
N HIS A 54 -6.63 -1.43 -0.27
CA HIS A 54 -5.49 -0.57 -0.62
C HIS A 54 -5.45 -0.25 -2.13
N ILE A 55 -5.81 -1.21 -2.97
CA ILE A 55 -5.98 -1.02 -4.42
C ILE A 55 -7.02 0.05 -4.68
N TYR A 56 -8.20 -0.06 -4.07
CA TYR A 56 -9.27 0.91 -4.22
C TYR A 56 -8.91 2.30 -3.67
N ASN A 57 -8.18 2.38 -2.55
CA ASN A 57 -7.65 3.65 -2.05
C ASN A 57 -6.74 4.32 -3.10
N LEU A 58 -5.79 3.58 -3.67
CA LEU A 58 -4.87 4.14 -4.66
C LEU A 58 -5.59 4.50 -5.96
N GLN A 59 -6.52 3.67 -6.45
CA GLN A 59 -7.34 3.98 -7.61
C GLN A 59 -8.19 5.24 -7.39
N GLY A 60 -8.85 5.37 -6.24
CA GLY A 60 -9.66 6.54 -5.92
C GLY A 60 -8.83 7.81 -5.92
N PHE A 61 -7.63 7.74 -5.34
CA PHE A 61 -6.69 8.85 -5.39
C PHE A 61 -6.27 9.21 -6.83
N ILE A 62 -5.95 8.21 -7.67
CA ILE A 62 -5.56 8.43 -9.08
C ILE A 62 -6.70 9.09 -9.86
N GLN A 63 -7.93 8.58 -9.71
CA GLN A 63 -9.11 9.15 -10.37
C GLN A 63 -9.34 10.60 -9.96
N TYR A 64 -9.19 10.92 -8.67
CA TYR A 64 -9.26 12.29 -8.18
C TYR A 64 -8.23 13.20 -8.88
N LYS A 65 -6.96 12.77 -8.93
CA LYS A 65 -5.90 13.56 -9.60
C LYS A 65 -6.11 13.70 -11.11
N LEU A 66 -6.84 12.79 -11.74
CA LEU A 66 -7.22 12.87 -13.15
C LEU A 66 -8.46 13.75 -13.41
N GLY A 67 -9.16 14.18 -12.34
CA GLY A 67 -10.34 15.04 -12.40
C GLY A 67 -11.69 14.30 -12.30
N PHE A 68 -11.67 13.00 -11.99
CA PHE A 68 -12.87 12.16 -11.86
C PHE A 68 -13.26 12.00 -10.38
N THR A 69 -13.83 13.07 -9.81
CA THR A 69 -14.14 13.13 -8.37
C THR A 69 -15.20 12.13 -7.93
N GLU A 70 -16.27 11.92 -8.71
CA GLU A 70 -17.33 10.98 -8.35
C GLU A 70 -16.80 9.53 -8.32
N ASP A 71 -15.98 9.17 -9.30
CA ASP A 71 -15.28 7.88 -9.35
C ASP A 71 -14.34 7.72 -8.15
N ALA A 72 -13.62 8.78 -7.79
CA ALA A 72 -12.74 8.78 -6.61
C ALA A 72 -13.51 8.46 -5.32
N GLN A 73 -14.65 9.12 -5.12
CA GLN A 73 -15.50 8.88 -3.94
C GLN A 73 -16.05 7.45 -3.93
N SER A 74 -16.54 6.96 -5.08
CA SER A 74 -17.02 5.58 -5.20
C SER A 74 -15.94 4.56 -4.85
N LEU A 75 -14.71 4.78 -5.32
CA LEU A 75 -13.57 3.90 -5.04
C LEU A 75 -13.14 3.95 -3.57
N PHE A 76 -13.12 5.12 -2.92
CA PHE A 76 -12.85 5.18 -1.49
C PHE A 76 -13.92 4.47 -0.65
N ASN A 77 -15.19 4.50 -1.05
CA ASN A 77 -16.23 3.73 -0.37
C ASN A 77 -16.04 2.21 -0.57
N LYS A 78 -15.73 1.78 -1.80
CA LYS A 78 -15.39 0.38 -2.09
C LYS A 78 -14.17 -0.11 -1.31
N ALA A 79 -13.19 0.75 -1.07
CA ALA A 79 -12.05 0.42 -0.21
C ALA A 79 -12.50 0.06 1.20
N ALA A 80 -13.37 0.88 1.82
CA ALA A 80 -13.91 0.62 3.14
C ALA A 80 -14.74 -0.68 3.19
N GLU A 81 -15.54 -0.95 2.16
CA GLU A 81 -16.30 -2.20 2.02
C GLU A 81 -15.37 -3.42 1.92
N ALA A 82 -14.33 -3.35 1.07
CA ALA A 82 -13.35 -4.42 0.91
C ALA A 82 -12.61 -4.70 2.22
N PHE A 83 -12.22 -3.66 2.96
CA PHE A 83 -11.63 -3.82 4.29
C PHE A 83 -12.58 -4.52 5.26
N SER A 84 -13.86 -4.14 5.27
CA SER A 84 -14.87 -4.78 6.12
C SER A 84 -15.11 -6.25 5.78
N GLN A 85 -14.98 -6.63 4.51
CA GLN A 85 -15.12 -8.03 4.08
C GLN A 85 -13.92 -8.87 4.52
N THR A 86 -12.71 -8.36 4.35
CA THR A 86 -11.47 -9.12 4.64
C THR A 86 -11.09 -9.13 6.12
N ARG A 87 -11.31 -8.01 6.84
CA ARG A 87 -10.88 -7.84 8.24
C ARG A 87 -12.05 -7.90 9.24
N GLY A 88 -13.26 -8.15 8.75
CA GLY A 88 -14.50 -8.19 9.52
C GLY A 88 -15.16 -6.82 9.69
N ALA A 89 -16.37 -6.80 10.25
CA ALA A 89 -17.22 -5.60 10.31
C ALA A 89 -16.76 -4.51 11.29
N ALA A 90 -15.76 -4.80 12.13
CA ALA A 90 -15.25 -3.83 13.07
C ALA A 90 -14.24 -2.89 12.38
N GLU A 91 -14.38 -1.58 12.61
CA GLU A 91 -13.37 -0.62 12.17
C GLU A 91 -12.03 -0.87 12.86
N GLY A 92 -10.94 -0.74 12.11
CA GLY A 92 -9.58 -0.99 12.55
C GLY A 92 -8.56 -0.05 11.88
N PRO A 93 -7.28 -0.15 12.27
CA PRO A 93 -6.25 0.79 11.85
C PRO A 93 -5.96 0.76 10.33
N TRP A 94 -6.35 -0.30 9.61
CA TRP A 94 -6.29 -0.36 8.15
C TRP A 94 -7.19 0.67 7.43
N LEU A 95 -8.15 1.29 8.13
CA LEU A 95 -8.99 2.37 7.58
C LEU A 95 -8.37 3.77 7.69
N VAL A 96 -7.24 3.93 8.40
CA VAL A 96 -6.66 5.26 8.65
C VAL A 96 -6.33 5.99 7.34
N VAL A 97 -5.70 5.31 6.38
CA VAL A 97 -5.38 5.90 5.08
C VAL A 97 -6.64 6.19 4.27
N ASN A 98 -7.65 5.32 4.33
CA ASN A 98 -8.94 5.51 3.66
C ASN A 98 -9.66 6.77 4.16
N TYR A 99 -9.84 6.91 5.47
CA TYR A 99 -10.45 8.09 6.07
C TYR A 99 -9.62 9.34 5.86
N GLY A 100 -8.29 9.23 5.84
CA GLY A 100 -7.44 10.35 5.47
C GLY A 100 -7.64 10.80 4.03
N ASN A 101 -7.85 9.87 3.08
CA ASN A 101 -8.17 10.22 1.69
C ASN A 101 -9.55 10.88 1.57
N LEU A 102 -10.55 10.37 2.28
CA LEU A 102 -11.90 10.94 2.31
C LEU A 102 -11.91 12.35 2.93
N ALA A 103 -11.16 12.56 4.01
CA ALA A 103 -11.02 13.88 4.63
C ALA A 103 -10.48 14.92 3.64
N TRP A 104 -9.45 14.55 2.87
CA TRP A 104 -8.90 15.39 1.80
C TRP A 104 -9.87 15.59 0.63
N LEU A 105 -10.59 14.54 0.22
CA LEU A 105 -11.57 14.65 -0.86
C LEU A 105 -12.67 15.66 -0.51
N HIS A 106 -13.28 15.53 0.67
CA HIS A 106 -14.34 16.44 1.12
C HIS A 106 -13.82 17.87 1.33
N HIS A 107 -12.58 18.03 1.82
CA HIS A 107 -11.95 19.34 1.90
C HIS A 107 -11.87 20.04 0.54
N HIS A 108 -11.37 19.35 -0.48
CA HIS A 108 -11.27 19.90 -1.84
C HIS A 108 -12.64 20.19 -2.48
N LEU A 109 -13.69 19.49 -2.07
CA LEU A 109 -15.06 19.74 -2.49
C LEU A 109 -15.73 20.92 -1.75
N GLY A 110 -15.06 21.52 -0.77
CA GLY A 110 -15.60 22.60 0.06
C GLY A 110 -16.52 22.11 1.19
N ASP A 111 -16.64 20.80 1.40
CA ASP A 111 -17.42 20.21 2.48
C ASP A 111 -16.55 20.08 3.74
N GLN A 112 -16.43 21.20 4.45
CA GLN A 112 -15.62 21.28 5.68
C GLN A 112 -16.18 20.42 6.82
N ALA A 113 -17.50 20.24 6.88
CA ALA A 113 -18.14 19.46 7.94
C ALA A 113 -17.79 17.97 7.80
N GLU A 114 -17.93 17.44 6.59
CA GLU A 114 -17.61 16.04 6.32
C GLU A 114 -16.10 15.78 6.39
N SER A 115 -15.27 16.72 5.90
CA SER A 115 -13.82 16.65 6.07
C SER A 115 -13.41 16.54 7.55
N GLN A 116 -14.01 17.36 8.41
CA GLN A 116 -13.75 17.33 9.85
C GLN A 116 -14.29 16.06 10.52
N ALA A 117 -15.40 15.50 10.02
CA ALA A 117 -15.93 14.22 10.50
C ALA A 117 -14.95 13.06 10.24
N TYR A 118 -14.37 12.99 9.03
CA TYR A 118 -13.35 11.98 8.72
C TYR A 118 -12.05 12.17 9.49
N LEU A 119 -11.61 13.41 9.73
CA LEU A 119 -10.49 13.68 10.63
C LEU A 119 -10.73 13.11 12.03
N SER A 120 -11.91 13.34 12.60
CA SER A 120 -12.27 12.79 13.91
C SER A 120 -12.27 11.26 13.93
N LYS A 121 -12.64 10.61 12.81
CA LYS A 121 -12.54 9.14 12.68
C LYS A 121 -11.10 8.66 12.65
N VAL A 122 -10.21 9.37 11.94
CA VAL A 122 -8.76 9.07 11.96
C VAL A 122 -8.22 9.21 13.38
N ASP A 123 -8.53 10.30 14.08
CA ASP A 123 -8.08 10.53 15.45
C ASP A 123 -8.56 9.42 16.39
N ALA A 124 -9.83 9.03 16.31
CA ALA A 124 -10.41 7.95 17.11
C ALA A 124 -9.74 6.58 16.85
N LEU A 125 -9.41 6.28 15.59
CA LEU A 125 -8.69 5.05 15.25
C LEU A 125 -7.27 5.08 15.80
N MET A 126 -6.56 6.21 15.69
CA MET A 126 -5.18 6.33 16.18
C MET A 126 -5.10 6.37 17.71
N GLU A 127 -6.15 6.83 18.41
CA GLU A 127 -6.25 6.73 19.86
C GLU A 127 -6.49 5.27 20.31
N LYS A 128 -7.37 4.56 19.60
CA LYS A 128 -7.69 3.15 19.90
C LYS A 128 -6.56 2.18 19.53
N TYR A 129 -5.82 2.49 18.46
CA TYR A 129 -4.72 1.70 17.93
C TYR A 129 -3.46 2.57 17.80
N PRO A 130 -2.83 2.93 18.94
CA PRO A 130 -1.70 3.84 18.93
C PRO A 130 -0.50 3.27 18.18
N SER A 131 0.29 4.16 17.61
CA SER A 131 1.58 3.77 17.03
C SER A 131 2.56 3.32 18.13
N PRO A 132 3.56 2.48 17.82
CA PRO A 132 4.48 1.95 18.84
C PRO A 132 5.28 3.02 19.58
N SER A 133 5.57 4.14 18.92
CA SER A 133 6.24 5.31 19.48
C SER A 133 5.82 6.59 18.75
N GLN A 134 6.19 7.76 19.27
CA GLN A 134 5.83 9.06 18.67
C GLN A 134 6.47 9.29 17.28
N ASP A 135 7.64 8.68 17.03
CA ASP A 135 8.38 8.83 15.78
C ASP A 135 8.07 7.71 14.76
N GLU A 136 7.20 6.77 15.13
CA GLU A 136 6.82 5.64 14.29
C GLU A 136 5.36 5.73 13.86
N LEU A 137 5.08 5.20 12.66
CA LEU A 137 3.71 5.04 12.18
C LEU A 137 3.16 3.68 12.62
N HIS A 138 1.84 3.56 12.64
CA HIS A 138 1.17 2.28 12.79
C HIS A 138 1.58 1.32 11.64
N PRO A 139 1.81 0.02 11.89
CA PRO A 139 2.31 -0.91 10.87
C PRO A 139 1.43 -1.02 9.62
N GLU A 140 0.10 -0.95 9.75
CA GLU A 140 -0.83 -0.89 8.59
C GLU A 140 -0.55 0.31 7.67
N ILE A 141 -0.22 1.48 8.25
CA ILE A 141 0.12 2.68 7.48
C ILE A 141 1.45 2.48 6.76
N TYR A 142 2.45 1.88 7.44
CA TYR A 142 3.71 1.54 6.80
C TYR A 142 3.52 0.55 5.64
N ALA A 143 2.70 -0.48 5.84
CA ALA A 143 2.41 -1.49 4.83
C ALA A 143 1.72 -0.90 3.60
N GLU A 144 0.68 -0.09 3.77
CA GLU A 144 0.00 0.58 2.65
C GLU A 144 0.93 1.56 1.94
N LYS A 145 1.70 2.37 2.68
CA LYS A 145 2.66 3.32 2.10
C LYS A 145 3.72 2.61 1.27
N ALA A 146 4.26 1.51 1.80
CA ALA A 146 5.22 0.68 1.09
C ALA A 146 4.61 0.07 -0.18
N TRP A 147 3.43 -0.52 -0.04
CA TRP A 147 2.69 -1.11 -1.15
C TRP A 147 2.39 -0.05 -2.21
N THR A 148 2.02 1.16 -1.87
CA THR A 148 1.81 2.23 -2.84
C THR A 148 3.13 2.62 -3.52
N LEU A 149 4.18 2.89 -2.76
CA LEU A 149 5.47 3.36 -3.28
C LEU A 149 6.16 2.39 -4.23
N MET A 150 6.01 1.07 -4.03
CA MET A 150 6.66 0.07 -4.91
C MET A 150 6.12 0.08 -6.36
N LYS A 151 5.03 0.82 -6.63
CA LYS A 151 4.39 0.93 -7.97
C LYS A 151 4.96 2.09 -8.77
N PHE A 152 5.76 2.94 -8.13
CA PHE A 152 6.39 4.09 -8.75
C PHE A 152 7.82 3.74 -9.21
N SER A 153 8.69 4.74 -9.25
CA SER A 153 10.07 4.68 -9.72
C SER A 153 10.98 3.83 -8.83
N THR A 154 12.17 3.47 -9.35
CA THR A 154 13.13 2.60 -8.66
C THR A 154 13.57 3.13 -7.30
N ASP A 155 13.78 4.44 -7.16
CA ASP A 155 14.08 5.12 -5.90
C ASP A 155 12.93 4.97 -4.88
N LYS A 156 11.68 5.15 -5.32
CA LYS A 156 10.51 4.92 -4.47
C LYS A 156 10.34 3.44 -4.09
N ARG A 157 10.77 2.50 -4.93
CA ARG A 157 10.79 1.05 -4.58
C ARG A 157 11.79 0.72 -3.49
N LEU A 158 12.97 1.35 -3.48
CA LEU A 158 13.94 1.18 -2.39
C LEU A 158 13.36 1.73 -1.07
N LEU A 159 12.70 2.89 -1.12
CA LEU A 159 12.00 3.44 0.03
C LEU A 159 10.82 2.55 0.49
N ALA A 160 10.09 1.94 -0.44
CA ALA A 160 9.06 0.97 -0.13
C ALA A 160 9.62 -0.23 0.65
N ALA A 161 10.82 -0.70 0.29
CA ALA A 161 11.47 -1.80 0.99
C ALA A 161 11.75 -1.46 2.48
N ASP A 162 12.21 -0.25 2.77
CA ASP A 162 12.40 0.24 4.15
C ASP A 162 11.08 0.26 4.94
N TYR A 163 10.01 0.81 4.34
CA TYR A 163 8.70 0.86 4.99
C TYR A 163 8.11 -0.54 5.25
N PHE A 164 8.23 -1.48 4.30
CA PHE A 164 7.83 -2.86 4.54
C PHE A 164 8.63 -3.51 5.67
N GLN A 165 9.96 -3.30 5.71
CA GLN A 165 10.79 -3.83 6.80
C GLN A 165 10.33 -3.32 8.17
N ARG A 166 9.96 -2.03 8.28
CA ARG A 166 9.41 -1.47 9.53
C ARG A 166 8.08 -2.13 9.90
N ALA A 167 7.16 -2.29 8.95
CA ALA A 167 5.88 -2.96 9.17
C ALA A 167 6.07 -4.42 9.63
N ILE A 168 6.90 -5.18 8.91
CA ILE A 168 7.19 -6.61 9.19
C ILE A 168 7.91 -6.77 10.53
N ARG A 169 8.81 -5.85 10.91
CA ARG A 169 9.44 -5.89 12.23
C ARG A 169 8.41 -5.79 13.37
N MET A 170 7.35 -5.02 13.16
CA MET A 170 6.28 -4.83 14.15
C MET A 170 5.29 -5.99 14.14
N GLN A 171 4.98 -6.56 12.97
CA GLN A 171 4.08 -7.71 12.81
C GLN A 171 4.65 -8.68 11.77
N PRO A 172 5.51 -9.63 12.18
CA PRO A 172 6.24 -10.50 11.26
C PRO A 172 5.36 -11.55 10.58
N ASP A 173 4.22 -11.88 11.19
CA ASP A 173 3.33 -12.96 10.75
C ASP A 173 2.44 -12.57 9.55
N MET A 174 2.53 -11.32 9.09
CA MET A 174 1.78 -10.81 7.94
C MET A 174 2.40 -11.32 6.63
N VAL A 175 1.90 -12.44 6.13
CA VAL A 175 2.36 -13.14 4.92
C VAL A 175 2.37 -12.22 3.69
N GLU A 176 1.28 -11.52 3.47
CA GLU A 176 1.02 -10.58 2.38
C GLU A 176 2.01 -9.39 2.35
N TRP A 177 2.49 -8.96 3.52
CA TRP A 177 3.52 -7.92 3.62
C TRP A 177 4.90 -8.47 3.25
N ASN A 178 5.23 -9.66 3.74
CA ASN A 178 6.47 -10.37 3.39
C ASN A 178 6.53 -10.67 1.88
N THR A 179 5.44 -11.18 1.29
CA THR A 179 5.33 -11.42 -0.16
C THR A 179 5.52 -10.12 -0.95
N SER A 180 4.83 -9.04 -0.57
CA SER A 180 4.93 -7.76 -1.26
C SER A 180 6.32 -7.13 -1.15
N TYR A 181 6.97 -7.23 0.01
CA TYR A 181 8.35 -6.80 0.23
C TYR A 181 9.31 -7.50 -0.73
N VAL A 182 9.24 -8.83 -0.80
CA VAL A 182 10.08 -9.65 -1.68
C VAL A 182 9.83 -9.31 -3.15
N ILE A 183 8.58 -9.20 -3.58
CA ILE A 183 8.23 -8.77 -4.95
C ILE A 183 8.82 -7.40 -5.25
N GLY A 184 8.74 -6.46 -4.32
CA GLY A 184 9.31 -5.11 -4.44
C GLY A 184 10.82 -5.13 -4.63
N LEU A 185 11.54 -5.94 -3.86
CA LEU A 185 12.99 -6.13 -4.02
C LEU A 185 13.31 -6.66 -5.42
N VAL A 186 12.68 -7.76 -5.84
CA VAL A 186 12.96 -8.39 -7.14
C VAL A 186 12.67 -7.45 -8.30
N ARG A 187 11.58 -6.67 -8.23
CA ARG A 187 11.24 -5.65 -9.24
C ARG A 187 12.27 -4.52 -9.32
N SER A 188 12.96 -4.21 -8.22
CA SER A 188 14.02 -3.19 -8.20
C SER A 188 15.27 -3.66 -8.97
N PHE A 189 15.53 -4.97 -9.01
CA PHE A 189 16.63 -5.58 -9.77
C PHE A 189 16.29 -5.89 -11.25
N LYS A 190 15.04 -5.68 -11.69
CA LYS A 190 14.55 -6.10 -13.03
C LYS A 190 15.36 -5.52 -14.20
N HIS A 191 16.00 -4.36 -14.02
CA HIS A 191 16.84 -3.70 -15.04
C HIS A 191 18.34 -3.76 -14.75
N SER A 192 18.76 -4.39 -13.64
CA SER A 192 20.18 -4.63 -13.37
C SER A 192 20.66 -5.87 -14.13
N LYS A 193 21.90 -5.83 -14.62
CA LYS A 193 22.58 -7.01 -15.20
C LYS A 193 23.10 -7.96 -14.12
N GLU A 194 22.99 -7.57 -12.86
CA GLU A 194 23.50 -8.30 -11.71
C GLU A 194 22.52 -9.41 -11.35
N GLU A 195 23.08 -10.57 -11.00
CA GLU A 195 22.29 -11.66 -10.44
C GLU A 195 21.68 -11.20 -9.12
N LEU A 196 20.43 -11.59 -8.90
CA LEU A 196 19.74 -11.35 -7.63
C LEU A 196 20.60 -11.94 -6.50
N GLY A 197 20.86 -11.15 -5.45
CA GLY A 197 21.65 -11.59 -4.30
C GLY A 197 21.11 -12.89 -3.70
N ALA A 198 22.01 -13.75 -3.20
CA ALA A 198 21.64 -15.03 -2.60
C ALA A 198 20.67 -14.84 -1.41
N ASP A 199 20.80 -13.74 -0.67
CA ASP A 199 19.93 -13.35 0.42
C ASP A 199 18.49 -13.05 -0.05
N VAL A 200 18.33 -12.30 -1.15
CA VAL A 200 17.01 -11.96 -1.69
C VAL A 200 16.36 -13.20 -2.30
N PHE A 201 17.13 -14.05 -2.97
CA PHE A 201 16.61 -15.30 -3.53
C PHE A 201 16.11 -16.26 -2.43
N GLU A 202 16.83 -16.36 -1.31
CA GLU A 202 16.38 -17.16 -0.16
C GLU A 202 15.09 -16.58 0.45
N LYS A 203 14.96 -15.25 0.54
CA LYS A 203 13.70 -14.60 0.94
C LYS A 203 12.54 -14.93 -0.01
N MET A 204 12.80 -15.05 -1.31
CA MET A 204 11.78 -15.50 -2.26
C MET A 204 11.31 -16.93 -2.00
N ARG A 205 12.24 -17.84 -1.71
CA ARG A 205 11.91 -19.22 -1.37
C ARG A 205 11.01 -19.28 -0.13
N ILE A 206 11.40 -18.57 0.93
CA ILE A 206 10.63 -18.50 2.19
C ILE A 206 9.24 -17.89 1.95
N ALA A 207 9.15 -16.77 1.24
CA ALA A 207 7.86 -16.13 0.95
C ALA A 207 6.94 -17.05 0.13
N LYS A 208 7.48 -17.81 -0.84
CA LYS A 208 6.70 -18.80 -1.61
C LYS A 208 6.18 -19.94 -0.74
N GLU A 209 6.95 -20.37 0.26
CA GLU A 209 6.50 -21.41 1.20
C GLU A 209 5.41 -20.91 2.15
N GLN A 210 5.46 -19.62 2.50
CA GLN A 210 4.46 -18.97 3.35
C GLN A 210 3.19 -18.57 2.58
N ASP A 211 3.30 -18.29 1.28
CA ASP A 211 2.23 -17.81 0.41
C ASP A 211 2.11 -18.67 -0.87
N PRO A 212 1.77 -19.98 -0.74
CA PRO A 212 1.79 -20.92 -1.86
C PRO A 212 0.74 -20.61 -2.94
N GLU A 213 -0.37 -19.97 -2.56
CA GLU A 213 -1.47 -19.62 -3.47
C GLU A 213 -1.15 -18.37 -4.32
N ASN A 214 -0.08 -17.65 -4.01
CA ASN A 214 0.33 -16.47 -4.76
C ASN A 214 1.02 -16.85 -6.08
N LEU A 215 0.21 -17.07 -7.11
CA LEU A 215 0.67 -17.42 -8.45
C LEU A 215 1.65 -16.41 -9.04
N TYR A 216 1.49 -15.13 -8.73
CA TYR A 216 2.42 -14.10 -9.19
C TYR A 216 3.82 -14.30 -8.59
N LEU A 217 3.91 -14.53 -7.28
CA LEU A 217 5.18 -14.83 -6.62
C LEU A 217 5.79 -16.13 -7.17
N ALA A 218 4.97 -17.18 -7.38
CA ALA A 218 5.42 -18.44 -7.95
C ALA A 218 6.05 -18.27 -9.35
N VAL A 219 5.38 -17.53 -10.23
CA VAL A 219 5.90 -17.22 -11.59
C VAL A 219 7.20 -16.42 -11.51
N VAL A 220 7.26 -15.39 -10.66
CA VAL A 220 8.47 -14.58 -10.51
C VAL A 220 9.63 -15.42 -9.95
N TYR A 221 9.37 -16.34 -9.01
CA TYR A 221 10.37 -17.25 -8.47
C TYR A 221 10.93 -18.20 -9.53
N LEU A 222 10.07 -18.82 -10.35
CA LEU A 222 10.50 -19.68 -11.46
C LEU A 222 11.34 -18.93 -12.50
N GLN A 223 10.98 -17.68 -12.80
CA GLN A 223 11.78 -16.84 -13.70
C GLN A 223 13.19 -16.59 -13.16
N GLN A 224 13.35 -16.40 -11.84
CA GLN A 224 14.68 -16.21 -11.25
C GLN A 224 15.48 -17.52 -11.20
N ARG A 225 14.83 -18.66 -10.95
CA ARG A 225 15.45 -20.00 -11.06
C ARG A 225 15.98 -20.27 -12.46
N ALA A 226 15.16 -20.00 -13.48
CA ALA A 226 15.57 -20.13 -14.88
C ALA A 226 16.78 -19.25 -15.23
N LYS A 227 16.82 -18.01 -14.75
CA LYS A 227 17.98 -17.11 -14.94
C LYS A 227 19.26 -17.62 -14.30
N ARG A 228 19.15 -18.39 -13.21
CA ARG A 228 20.27 -19.07 -12.54
C ARG A 228 20.65 -20.41 -13.21
N GLY A 229 20.02 -20.76 -14.32
CA GLY A 229 20.33 -21.97 -15.08
C GLY A 229 19.65 -23.24 -14.55
N GLU A 230 18.67 -23.11 -13.65
CA GLU A 230 17.90 -24.25 -13.17
C GLU A 230 16.85 -24.68 -14.22
N ARG A 231 16.63 -26.00 -14.35
CA ARG A 231 15.56 -26.57 -15.18
C ARG A 231 14.23 -26.45 -14.46
N VAL A 232 13.29 -25.69 -15.05
CA VAL A 232 11.98 -25.35 -14.47
C VAL A 232 10.81 -25.75 -15.37
N GLU A 233 11.07 -26.43 -16.49
CA GLU A 233 10.06 -26.69 -17.53
C GLU A 233 8.89 -27.56 -17.05
N ASP A 234 9.15 -28.50 -16.14
CA ASP A 234 8.11 -29.40 -15.62
C ASP A 234 7.18 -28.70 -14.62
N GLU A 235 7.71 -27.76 -13.83
CA GLU A 235 6.95 -26.95 -12.87
C GLU A 235 6.14 -25.85 -13.58
N ALA A 236 6.66 -25.32 -14.70
CA ALA A 236 5.96 -24.33 -15.52
C ALA A 236 4.79 -24.93 -16.32
N ARG A 237 4.80 -26.25 -16.61
CA ARG A 237 3.76 -26.95 -17.40
C ARG A 237 2.55 -27.39 -16.58
N TYR A 238 2.69 -27.54 -15.27
CA TYR A 238 1.61 -28.03 -14.39
C TYR A 238 1.46 -27.11 -13.17
N PRO A 239 0.84 -25.91 -13.35
CA PRO A 239 0.65 -24.98 -12.25
C PRO A 239 -0.27 -25.50 -11.13
N GLU A 240 -1.00 -26.59 -11.35
CA GLU A 240 -1.81 -27.26 -10.30
C GLU A 240 -0.98 -28.11 -9.32
N ARG A 241 0.36 -28.12 -9.45
CA ARG A 241 1.28 -28.72 -8.48
C ARG A 241 1.89 -27.71 -7.50
N PHE A 242 1.40 -26.47 -7.50
CA PHE A 242 1.73 -25.46 -6.49
C PHE A 242 0.91 -25.67 -5.21
#